data_AF-A0A4R6CTA8-F1
#
_entry.id   AF-A0A4R6CTA8-F1
#
_cell.length_a   1.000
_cell.length_b   1.000
_cell.length_c   1.000
_cell.angle_alpha   90.00
_cell.angle_beta   90.00
_cell.angle_gamma   90.00
#
_symmetry.space_group_name_H-M   'P 1'
#
loop_
_entity.id
_entity.type
_entity.pdbx_description
1 polymer ?
#
loop_
_entity_poly.entity_id
_entity_poly.type
_entity_poly.pdbx_seq_one_letter_code
_entity_poly.pdbx_strand_id
1 'polypeptide(L)'
;MLNNKKAIFHDKNGRKIYPDSLLYDEVANEYFFPYRKNGVWGDDFLGDFYPLKASQLILQKKHASMDDMKLLMKLPNESDAIFNTEGFINGK
;
A
#
# COMPACT_ATOMS: atom_id res chain seq x y z
N MET A 1 -22.34 -0.86 -4.86
CA MET A 1 -21.83 -1.43 -6.13
C MET A 1 -20.44 -2.00 -5.86
N LEU A 2 -20.24 -3.30 -6.07
CA LEU A 2 -18.91 -3.92 -6.04
C LEU A 2 -18.13 -3.37 -7.23
N ASN A 3 -17.35 -2.33 -7.01
CA ASN A 3 -16.45 -1.78 -8.02
C ASN A 3 -15.37 -2.84 -8.24
N ASN A 4 -15.43 -3.58 -9.35
CA ASN A 4 -14.39 -4.54 -9.74
C ASN A 4 -13.11 -3.76 -10.08
N LYS A 5 -12.40 -3.30 -9.05
CA LYS A 5 -11.11 -2.61 -9.21
C LYS A 5 -10.17 -3.58 -9.92
N LYS A 6 -9.56 -3.13 -11.01
CA LYS A 6 -8.56 -3.93 -11.74
C LYS A 6 -7.31 -4.04 -10.88
N ALA A 7 -6.69 -5.22 -10.92
CA ALA A 7 -5.37 -5.39 -10.33
C ALA A 7 -4.36 -4.50 -11.06
N ILE A 8 -3.46 -3.88 -10.31
CA ILE A 8 -2.42 -2.99 -10.82
C ILE A 8 -1.03 -3.62 -10.73
N PHE A 9 -0.84 -4.62 -9.87
CA PHE A 9 0.44 -5.26 -9.61
C PHE A 9 0.27 -6.60 -8.88
N HIS A 10 1.38 -7.21 -8.48
CA HIS A 10 1.43 -8.42 -7.66
C HIS A 10 2.49 -8.31 -6.56
N ASP A 11 2.21 -8.89 -5.39
CA ASP A 11 3.16 -8.98 -4.29
C ASP A 11 4.17 -10.14 -4.50
N LYS A 12 5.13 -10.33 -3.59
CA LYS A 12 6.17 -11.37 -3.71
C LYS A 12 5.63 -12.80 -3.76
N ASN A 13 4.40 -13.00 -3.30
CA ASN A 13 3.70 -14.28 -3.29
C ASN A 13 2.72 -14.41 -4.48
N GLY A 14 2.78 -13.50 -5.45
CA GLY A 14 1.91 -13.48 -6.63
C GLY A 14 0.49 -12.97 -6.36
N ARG A 15 0.18 -12.47 -5.15
CA ARG A 15 -1.15 -11.98 -4.80
C ARG A 15 -1.42 -10.64 -5.48
N LYS A 16 -2.61 -10.52 -6.09
CA LYS A 16 -3.05 -9.31 -6.80
C LYS A 16 -3.14 -8.10 -5.87
N ILE A 17 -2.49 -7.02 -6.27
CA ILE A 17 -2.55 -5.70 -5.64
C ILE A 17 -3.51 -4.82 -6.44
N TYR A 18 -4.30 -4.04 -5.72
CA TYR A 18 -5.30 -3.09 -6.24
C TYR A 18 -4.95 -1.67 -5.78
N PRO A 19 -5.50 -0.61 -6.42
CA PRO A 19 -5.23 0.79 -6.05
C PRO A 19 -5.50 1.15 -4.58
N ASP A 20 -6.38 0.39 -3.92
CA ASP A 20 -6.78 0.56 -2.52
C ASP A 20 -6.28 -0.61 -1.65
N SER A 21 -5.20 -1.27 -2.06
CA SER A 21 -4.57 -2.29 -1.22
C SER A 21 -3.65 -1.64 -0.22
N LEU A 22 -3.71 -2.13 1.02
CA LEU A 22 -2.70 -1.83 2.01
C LEU A 22 -1.52 -2.78 1.80
N LEU A 23 -0.36 -2.20 1.56
CA LEU A 23 0.88 -2.91 1.28
C LEU A 23 1.82 -2.74 2.46
N TYR A 24 2.66 -3.75 2.66
CA TYR A 24 3.83 -3.69 3.52
C TYR A 24 5.07 -3.92 2.66
N ASP A 25 6.03 -3.00 2.75
CA ASP A 25 7.36 -3.13 2.20
C ASP A 25 8.30 -3.66 3.28
N GLU A 26 8.79 -4.88 3.11
CA GLU A 26 9.64 -5.54 4.12
C GLU A 26 11.07 -4.97 4.17
N VAL A 27 11.51 -4.28 3.12
CA VAL A 27 12.86 -3.68 3.07
C VAL A 27 12.85 -2.32 3.76
N ALA A 28 11.82 -1.51 3.49
CA ALA A 28 11.65 -0.20 4.13
C ALA A 28 10.99 -0.28 5.52
N ASN A 29 10.45 -1.44 5.89
CA ASN A 29 9.58 -1.63 7.06
C ASN A 29 8.43 -0.62 7.07
N GLU A 30 7.70 -0.53 5.96
CA GLU A 30 6.74 0.53 5.68
C GLU A 30 5.37 0.00 5.26
N TYR A 31 4.32 0.61 5.79
CA TYR A 31 2.95 0.41 5.37
C TYR A 31 2.46 1.59 4.55
N PHE A 32 1.92 1.32 3.36
CA PHE A 32 1.45 2.38 2.46
C PHE A 32 0.29 1.93 1.57
N PHE A 33 -0.37 2.91 0.96
CA PHE A 33 -1.32 2.72 -0.13
C PHE A 33 -0.66 3.11 -1.45
N PRO A 34 -0.77 2.28 -2.52
CA PRO A 34 -0.09 2.55 -3.77
C PRO A 34 -0.64 3.82 -4.42
N TYR A 35 0.27 4.71 -4.81
CA TYR A 35 0.00 5.96 -5.51
C TYR A 35 0.35 5.84 -6.99
N ARG A 36 -0.36 6.58 -7.84
CA ARG A 36 -0.09 6.62 -9.29
C ARG A 36 0.52 7.95 -9.70
N LYS A 37 1.78 7.95 -10.10
CA LYS A 37 2.53 9.12 -10.61
C LYS A 37 2.97 8.86 -12.04
N ASN A 38 2.60 9.75 -12.96
CA ASN A 38 2.98 9.65 -14.39
C ASN A 38 2.70 8.27 -15.02
N GLY A 39 1.58 7.65 -14.65
CA GLY A 39 1.16 6.35 -15.19
C GLY A 39 1.73 5.13 -14.46
N VAL A 40 2.76 5.30 -13.62
CA VAL A 40 3.43 4.25 -12.84
C VAL A 40 2.82 4.17 -11.45
N TRP A 41 2.66 2.94 -10.92
CA TRP A 41 2.24 2.72 -9.53
C TRP A 41 3.46 2.56 -8.63
N GLY A 42 3.40 3.14 -7.45
CA GLY A 42 4.50 3.14 -6.49
C GLY A 42 4.07 3.62 -5.12
N ASP A 43 5.06 3.88 -4.29
CA ASP A 43 4.93 4.63 -3.05
C ASP A 43 5.43 6.07 -3.28
N ASP A 44 4.70 7.06 -2.79
CA ASP A 44 5.13 8.47 -2.81
C ASP A 44 5.32 8.90 -1.35
N PHE A 45 6.58 8.98 -0.94
CA PHE A 45 6.97 9.24 0.44
C PHE A 45 7.72 10.57 0.51
N LEU A 46 7.09 11.58 1.11
CA LEU A 46 7.67 12.92 1.29
C LEU A 46 8.15 13.57 -0.03
N GLY A 47 7.49 13.25 -1.15
CA GLY A 47 7.79 13.77 -2.48
C GLY A 47 8.71 12.90 -3.34
N ASP A 48 9.36 11.90 -2.73
CA ASP A 48 10.16 10.90 -3.44
C ASP A 48 9.27 9.73 -3.87
N PHE A 49 9.36 9.36 -5.16
CA PHE A 49 8.53 8.31 -5.74
C PHE A 49 9.31 7.02 -5.99
N TYR A 50 8.84 5.93 -5.39
CA TYR A 50 9.43 4.60 -5.47
C TYR A 50 8.47 3.63 -6.19
N PRO A 51 8.80 3.17 -7.42
CA PRO A 51 7.95 2.21 -8.14
C PRO A 51 7.77 0.89 -7.36
N LEU A 52 6.59 0.28 -7.50
CA LEU A 52 6.32 -1.02 -6.85
C LEU A 52 7.33 -2.09 -7.30
N LYS A 53 7.88 -2.84 -6.35
CA LYS A 53 8.80 -3.95 -6.59
C LYS A 53 8.24 -5.23 -5.98
N ALA A 54 7.91 -6.22 -6.81
CA ALA A 54 7.22 -7.41 -6.34
C ALA A 54 8.00 -8.14 -5.24
N SER A 55 9.34 -8.20 -5.33
CA SER A 55 10.21 -8.94 -4.41
C SER A 55 10.17 -8.50 -2.95
N GLN A 56 9.75 -7.26 -2.65
CA GLN A 56 9.75 -6.70 -1.29
C GLN A 56 8.34 -6.46 -0.73
N LEU A 57 7.31 -6.59 -1.57
CA LEU A 57 5.95 -6.22 -1.20
C LEU A 57 5.18 -7.43 -0.66
N ILE A 58 4.46 -7.18 0.42
CA ILE A 58 3.49 -8.09 1.04
C ILE A 58 2.13 -7.41 1.03
N LEU A 59 1.15 -8.02 0.37
CA LEU A 59 -0.24 -7.58 0.46
C LEU A 59 -0.78 -7.85 1.87
N GLN A 60 -1.10 -6.79 2.61
CA GLN A 60 -1.70 -6.90 3.94
C GLN A 60 -3.21 -7.03 3.85
N LYS A 61 -3.84 -6.14 3.08
CA LYS A 61 -5.30 -6.16 2.90
C LYS A 61 -5.68 -5.63 1.53
N LYS A 62 -6.57 -6.36 0.84
CA LYS A 62 -7.24 -5.88 -0.37
C LYS A 62 -8.35 -4.92 0.04
N HIS A 63 -8.52 -3.84 -0.71
CA HIS A 63 -9.63 -2.90 -0.48
C HIS A 63 -9.69 -2.39 0.96
N ALA A 64 -8.54 -1.89 1.43
CA ALA A 64 -8.37 -1.34 2.76
C ALA A 64 -8.76 0.15 2.80
N SER A 65 -9.03 0.61 4.01
CA SER A 65 -9.34 1.99 4.38
C SER A 65 -8.26 2.56 5.31
N MET A 66 -8.27 3.88 5.55
CA MET A 66 -7.38 4.45 6.57
C MET A 66 -7.59 3.86 7.95
N ASP A 67 -8.81 3.47 8.30
CA ASP A 67 -9.08 2.92 9.63
C ASP A 67 -8.40 1.55 9.79
N ASP A 68 -8.24 0.78 8.71
CA ASP A 68 -7.44 -0.45 8.73
C ASP A 68 -5.97 -0.17 9.04
N MET A 69 -5.38 0.87 8.43
CA MET A 69 -4.00 1.27 8.72
C MET A 69 -3.86 1.78 10.15
N LYS A 70 -4.80 2.61 10.64
CA LYS A 70 -4.81 3.09 12.03
C LYS A 70 -4.93 1.96 13.06
N LEU A 71 -5.58 0.85 12.71
CA LEU A 71 -5.63 -0.34 13.57
C LEU A 71 -4.25 -1.02 13.62
N LEU A 72 -3.54 -1.12 12.51
CA LEU A 72 -2.17 -1.66 12.48
C LEU A 72 -1.20 -0.81 13.30
N MET A 73 -1.30 0.52 13.22
CA MET A 73 -0.46 1.44 14.01
C MET A 73 -0.57 1.23 15.53
N LYS A 74 -1.65 0.60 16.00
CA LYS A 74 -1.89 0.31 17.42
C LYS A 74 -1.38 -1.07 17.84
N LEU A 75 -0.95 -1.90 16.90
CA LEU A 75 -0.49 -3.24 17.20
C LEU A 75 0.92 -3.17 17.83
N PRO A 76 1.18 -3.87 18.96
CA PRO A 76 2.46 -3.80 19.65
C PRO A 76 3.66 -4.25 18.82
N ASN A 77 3.44 -5.11 17.83
CA ASN A 77 4.49 -5.67 16.98
C ASN A 77 4.86 -4.79 15.78
N GLU A 78 4.20 -3.64 15.61
CA GLU A 78 4.41 -2.72 14.47
C GLU A 78 4.96 -1.35 14.93
N SER A 79 5.49 -1.25 16.15
CA SER A 79 5.91 0.03 16.76
C SER A 79 6.98 0.79 16.00
N ASP A 80 7.82 0.06 15.26
CA ASP A 80 8.98 0.61 14.55
C ASP A 80 8.74 0.74 13.05
N ALA A 81 7.52 0.42 12.59
CA ALA A 81 7.15 0.51 11.18
C ALA A 81 6.82 1.95 10.78
N ILE A 82 7.18 2.32 9.56
CA ILE A 82 6.78 3.57 8.93
C ILE A 82 5.35 3.39 8.43
N PHE A 83 4.50 4.39 8.64
CA PHE A 83 3.14 4.41 8.11
C PHE A 83 2.98 5.60 7.18
N ASN A 84 3.09 5.37 5.88
CA ASN A 84 2.85 6.40 4.88
C ASN A 84 1.35 6.61 4.68
N THR A 85 0.88 7.72 5.24
CA THR A 85 -0.53 8.12 5.24
C THR A 85 -0.85 9.14 4.15
N GLU A 86 0.12 9.59 3.35
CA GLU A 86 -0.09 10.60 2.29
C GLU A 86 -0.86 10.06 1.08
N GLY A 87 -1.14 8.76 1.03
CA GLY A 87 -2.04 8.20 0.05
C GLY A 87 -3.42 8.87 0.14
N PHE A 88 -3.77 9.70 -0.85
CA PHE A 88 -5.14 10.13 -1.09
C PHE A 88 -6.04 8.90 -1.16
N ILE A 89 -6.66 8.50 -0.04
CA ILE A 89 -7.73 7.50 -0.03
C ILE A 89 -8.99 8.22 -0.44
N ASN A 90 -9.01 8.55 -1.71
CA ASN A 90 -10.20 8.95 -2.39
C ASN A 90 -10.05 8.42 -3.80
N GLY A 91 -10.66 7.25 -4.03
CA GLY A 91 -11.13 6.88 -5.35
C GLY A 91 -12.31 7.77 -5.79
N LYS A 92 -12.24 9.08 -5.51
CA LYS A 92 -13.14 10.16 -5.88
C LYS A 92 -12.36 11.48 -5.94
#